data_AF-W9VN91-F1
#
_entry.id   AF-W9VN91-F1
#
_cell.length_a   1.000
_cell.length_b   1.000
_cell.length_c   1.000
_cell.angle_alpha   90.00
_cell.angle_beta   90.00
_cell.angle_gamma   90.00
#
_symmetry.space_group_name_H-M   'P 1'
#
loop_
_entity.id
_entity.type
_entity.pdbx_description
1 polymer ?
#
loop_
_entity_poly.entity_id
_entity_poly.type
_entity_poly.pdbx_seq_one_letter_code
_entity_poly.pdbx_strand_id
1 'polypeptide(L)'
;MRASGMGIICDMVAIRNCVQADGHLSWSRLMGTTTRRKFTEPLDSVYALLGLASPEMREAIPIDYSASIDRLYVDVATAWVAIERNLNLLSCVQHLENSASELSLDDAQWQMVQAARMVQQSMRVLPSWVPDWSQPDKQRHRLLYRENTYHASLGKKAEVAFCKGRTSITASGVHVDSVAVVFDARYDTSKVKKSLQELEFVASAASSILIDDDAMRRKVLDDDFWRTLVGNRTESGESPAPDQWAVAFKVSKGEVPVPDHFQPEKEPVERFAKFVIPLRTQLNDAMEGRRFFVTRRGLFGIGPCHMRRGDAICVLFGADLPMILRQHDDHWRLLGESYVHRLASGEGVQLHLERQEDFPKEEFVIR
;
A
#
# COMPACT_ATOMS: atom_id res chain seq x y z
N MET A 1 1.93 -4.64 -25.10
CA MET A 1 2.37 -3.53 -24.22
C MET A 1 1.74 -3.71 -22.86
N ARG A 2 2.52 -3.73 -21.78
CA ARG A 2 2.00 -3.99 -20.43
C ARG A 2 1.12 -2.81 -19.98
N ALA A 3 -0.10 -3.10 -19.51
CA ALA A 3 -1.06 -2.13 -18.97
C ALA A 3 -0.47 -1.26 -17.82
N SER A 4 0.66 -1.68 -17.23
CA SER A 4 1.45 -0.92 -16.26
C SER A 4 2.00 0.42 -16.79
N GLY A 5 2.09 0.62 -18.11
CA GLY A 5 2.65 1.86 -18.69
C GLY A 5 1.75 3.09 -18.57
N MET A 6 0.42 2.91 -18.53
CA MET A 6 -0.52 4.03 -18.61
C MET A 6 -0.51 4.89 -17.35
N GLY A 7 -0.53 4.28 -16.16
CA GLY A 7 -0.40 5.01 -14.89
C GLY A 7 0.93 5.77 -14.77
N ILE A 8 2.02 5.19 -15.28
CA ILE A 8 3.36 5.84 -15.29
C ILE A 8 3.35 7.09 -16.16
N ILE A 9 2.69 7.03 -17.32
CA ILE A 9 2.58 8.16 -18.23
C ILE A 9 1.71 9.26 -17.60
N CYS A 10 0.58 8.89 -16.99
CA CYS A 10 -0.27 9.84 -16.27
C CYS A 10 0.50 10.57 -15.15
N ASP A 11 1.26 9.83 -14.34
CA ASP A 11 2.06 10.40 -13.25
C ASP A 11 3.15 11.36 -13.79
N MET A 12 3.86 10.98 -14.85
CA MET A 12 4.86 11.86 -15.48
C MET A 12 4.25 13.12 -16.11
N VAL A 13 3.09 12.97 -16.76
CA VAL A 13 2.36 14.12 -17.33
C VAL A 13 1.88 15.05 -16.22
N ALA A 14 1.43 14.52 -15.09
CA ALA A 14 1.06 15.32 -13.93
C ALA A 14 2.25 16.10 -13.36
N ILE A 15 3.42 15.45 -13.22
CA ILE A 15 4.67 16.14 -12.81
C ILE A 15 5.00 17.25 -13.79
N ARG A 16 5.03 16.94 -15.10
CA ARG A 16 5.34 17.91 -16.14
C ARG A 16 4.40 19.12 -16.11
N ASN A 17 3.09 18.89 -16.04
CA ASN A 17 2.10 19.95 -16.05
C ASN A 17 2.23 20.86 -14.81
N CYS A 18 2.52 20.29 -13.64
CA CYS A 18 2.76 21.06 -12.42
C CYS A 18 4.00 21.95 -12.55
N VAL A 19 5.11 21.39 -13.04
CA VAL A 19 6.36 22.14 -13.26
C VAL A 19 6.18 23.24 -14.31
N GLN A 20 5.43 22.98 -15.38
CA GLN A 20 5.14 23.97 -16.42
C GLN A 20 4.24 25.12 -15.95
N ALA A 21 3.50 24.93 -14.86
CA ALA A 21 2.66 25.95 -14.25
C ALA A 21 3.37 26.70 -13.09
N ASP A 22 4.70 26.61 -13.01
CA ASP A 22 5.52 27.11 -11.89
C ASP A 22 5.06 26.61 -10.51
N GLY A 23 4.41 25.44 -10.48
CA GLY A 23 3.96 24.79 -9.26
C GLY A 23 5.02 23.86 -8.65
N HIS A 24 4.80 23.49 -7.40
CA HIS A 24 5.56 22.46 -6.71
C HIS A 24 4.66 21.28 -6.37
N LEU A 25 5.23 20.08 -6.38
CA LEU A 25 4.53 18.87 -5.94
C LEU A 25 4.84 18.59 -4.47
N SER A 26 3.87 18.01 -3.75
CA SER A 26 4.13 17.44 -2.43
C SER A 26 5.24 16.38 -2.53
N TRP A 27 6.04 16.26 -1.48
CA TRP A 27 7.10 15.27 -1.44
C TRP A 27 6.50 13.86 -1.50
N SER A 28 5.34 13.65 -0.87
CA SER A 28 4.57 12.41 -0.99
C SER A 28 4.27 12.02 -2.43
N ARG A 29 3.87 12.98 -3.27
CA ARG A 29 3.59 12.76 -4.68
C ARG A 29 4.85 12.49 -5.49
N LEU A 30 5.93 13.24 -5.25
CA LEU A 30 7.21 13.02 -5.93
C LEU A 30 7.77 11.63 -5.63
N MET A 31 7.86 11.26 -4.35
CA MET A 31 8.37 9.95 -3.96
C MET A 31 7.47 8.83 -4.49
N GLY A 32 6.14 8.94 -4.32
CA GLY A 32 5.19 7.94 -4.80
C GLY A 32 5.32 7.65 -6.31
N THR A 33 5.42 8.70 -7.12
CA THR A 33 5.47 8.61 -8.60
C THR A 33 6.84 8.21 -9.16
N THR A 34 7.90 8.37 -8.38
CA THR A 34 9.29 8.08 -8.78
C THR A 34 9.91 6.88 -8.06
N THR A 35 9.17 6.24 -7.15
CA THR A 35 9.60 5.04 -6.42
C THR A 35 10.19 3.95 -7.31
N ARG A 36 9.68 3.76 -8.54
CA ARG A 36 10.11 2.73 -9.50
C ARG A 36 11.19 3.16 -10.50
N ARG A 37 11.87 4.29 -10.26
CA ARG A 37 12.91 4.80 -11.17
C ARG A 37 14.27 4.20 -10.86
N LYS A 38 15.06 4.01 -11.92
CA LYS A 38 16.46 3.62 -11.81
C LYS A 38 17.30 4.86 -11.51
N PHE A 39 18.30 4.68 -10.67
CA PHE A 39 19.33 5.67 -10.36
C PHE A 39 20.69 4.98 -10.45
N THR A 40 21.71 5.74 -10.83
CA THR A 40 23.10 5.25 -10.88
C THR A 40 23.77 5.45 -9.53
N GLU A 41 23.62 6.65 -8.95
CA GLU A 41 24.07 6.97 -7.61
C GLU A 41 22.91 6.81 -6.60
N PRO A 42 23.10 6.08 -5.49
CA PRO A 42 22.03 5.84 -4.51
C PRO A 42 21.42 7.12 -3.92
N LEU A 43 22.20 8.19 -3.73
CA LEU A 43 21.71 9.47 -3.19
C LEU A 43 20.78 10.21 -4.17
N ASP A 44 20.89 9.95 -5.47
CA ASP A 44 20.03 10.55 -6.49
C ASP A 44 18.58 10.04 -6.43
N SER A 45 18.32 8.98 -5.65
CA SER A 45 16.96 8.59 -5.28
C SER A 45 16.17 9.70 -4.55
N VAL A 46 16.88 10.67 -3.96
CA VAL A 46 16.33 11.84 -3.27
C VAL A 46 16.76 13.12 -3.97
N TYR A 47 18.06 13.34 -4.18
CA TYR A 47 18.57 14.63 -4.63
C TYR A 47 18.07 15.04 -6.02
N ALA A 48 17.81 14.07 -6.91
CA ALA A 48 17.23 14.36 -8.22
C ALA A 48 15.80 14.94 -8.16
N LEU A 49 15.10 14.76 -7.03
CA LEU A 49 13.73 15.21 -6.83
C LEU A 49 13.63 16.57 -6.10
N LEU A 50 14.68 16.99 -5.38
CA LEU A 50 14.68 18.25 -4.62
C LEU A 50 14.48 19.49 -5.51
N GLY A 51 14.87 19.43 -6.78
CA GLY A 51 14.60 20.47 -7.75
C GLY A 51 13.10 20.66 -8.04
N LEU A 52 12.29 19.62 -7.84
CA LEU A 52 10.84 19.61 -8.07
C LEU A 52 10.03 19.78 -6.79
N ALA A 53 10.68 19.65 -5.62
CA ALA A 53 10.07 19.80 -4.31
C ALA A 53 9.74 21.26 -3.98
N SER A 54 8.94 21.46 -2.94
CA SER A 54 8.62 22.79 -2.40
C SER A 54 9.87 23.49 -1.84
N PRO A 55 9.88 24.83 -1.76
CA PRO A 55 11.00 25.58 -1.20
C PRO A 55 11.38 25.13 0.21
N GLU A 56 10.39 24.85 1.07
CA GLU A 56 10.58 24.43 2.45
C GLU A 56 11.30 23.08 2.52
N MET A 57 10.92 22.12 1.67
CA MET A 57 11.58 20.82 1.60
C MET A 57 13.01 20.93 1.05
N ARG A 58 13.23 21.80 0.07
CA ARG A 58 14.56 22.04 -0.50
C ARG A 58 15.51 22.68 0.51
N GLU A 59 15.03 23.61 1.33
CA GLU A 59 15.82 24.24 2.38
C GLU A 59 16.13 23.27 3.53
N ALA A 60 15.18 22.39 3.86
CA ALA A 60 15.35 21.41 4.94
C ALA A 60 16.39 20.31 4.63
N ILE A 61 16.64 20.00 3.36
CA ILE A 61 17.55 18.93 2.92
C ILE A 61 18.72 19.51 2.12
N PRO A 62 19.81 19.93 2.78
CA PRO A 62 21.00 20.41 2.08
C PRO A 62 21.66 19.29 1.29
N ILE A 63 22.14 19.60 0.08
CA ILE A 63 22.83 18.64 -0.78
C ILE A 63 24.22 18.36 -0.21
N ASP A 64 24.42 17.14 0.27
CA ASP A 64 25.70 16.62 0.77
C ASP A 64 25.94 15.20 0.23
N TYR A 65 26.82 15.08 -0.77
CA TYR A 65 27.21 13.79 -1.34
C TYR A 65 28.25 13.03 -0.48
N SER A 66 28.73 13.63 0.62
CA SER A 66 29.62 12.96 1.57
C SER A 66 28.87 12.22 2.69
N ALA A 67 27.57 12.52 2.87
CA ALA A 67 26.73 11.89 3.88
C ALA A 67 26.46 10.41 3.57
N SER A 68 26.24 9.61 4.62
CA SER A 68 25.71 8.26 4.43
C SER A 68 24.25 8.33 3.95
N ILE A 69 23.88 7.40 3.07
CA ILE A 69 22.51 7.28 2.55
C ILE A 69 21.48 7.05 3.65
N ASP A 70 21.83 6.29 4.70
CA ASP A 70 20.93 6.03 5.83
C ASP A 70 20.62 7.32 6.60
N ARG A 71 21.63 8.18 6.79
CA ARG A 71 21.45 9.50 7.40
C ARG A 71 20.56 10.38 6.52
N LEU A 72 20.83 10.43 5.22
CA LEU A 72 20.00 11.19 4.28
C LEU A 72 18.53 10.73 4.36
N TYR A 73 18.27 9.43 4.45
CA TYR A 73 16.91 8.91 4.48
C TYR A 73 16.17 9.27 5.76
N VAL A 74 16.86 9.21 6.92
CA VAL A 74 16.31 9.69 8.19
C VAL A 74 16.04 11.19 8.13
N ASP A 75 16.97 11.98 7.58
CA ASP A 75 16.83 13.44 7.47
C ASP A 75 15.62 13.80 6.58
N VAL A 76 15.47 13.15 5.43
CA VAL A 76 14.32 13.33 4.50
C VAL A 76 13.01 12.90 5.15
N ALA A 77 12.96 11.73 5.79
CA ALA A 77 11.75 11.26 6.45
C ALA A 77 11.33 12.20 7.60
N THR A 78 12.30 12.70 8.37
CA THR A 78 12.07 13.68 9.44
C THR A 78 11.49 14.99 8.88
N ALA A 79 12.12 15.54 7.84
CA ALA A 79 11.66 16.76 7.19
C ALA A 79 10.25 16.59 6.59
N TRP A 80 9.97 15.44 5.98
CA TRP A 80 8.65 15.13 5.43
C TRP A 80 7.56 15.21 6.49
N VAL A 81 7.67 14.50 7.62
CA VAL A 81 6.68 14.59 8.71
C VAL A 81 6.52 16.03 9.19
N ALA A 82 7.64 16.73 9.38
CA ALA A 82 7.64 18.08 9.94
C ALA A 82 6.95 19.11 9.03
N ILE A 83 7.21 19.03 7.72
CA ILE A 83 6.72 19.98 6.72
C ILE A 83 5.28 19.64 6.31
N GLU A 84 5.01 18.39 5.92
CA GLU A 84 3.67 18.02 5.40
C GLU A 84 2.65 17.74 6.51
N ARG A 85 3.10 17.58 7.77
CA ARG A 85 2.24 17.36 8.95
C ARG A 85 1.27 16.18 8.80
N ASN A 86 1.73 15.15 8.11
CA ASN A 86 1.03 13.90 7.86
C ASN A 86 2.00 12.72 8.07
N LEU A 87 1.45 11.50 8.09
CA LEU A 87 2.19 10.24 8.22
C LEU A 87 2.10 9.41 6.93
N ASN A 88 1.79 10.02 5.79
CA ASN A 88 1.68 9.30 4.51
C ASN A 88 3.04 8.75 4.03
N LEU A 89 4.16 9.24 4.58
CA LEU A 89 5.47 8.63 4.35
C LEU A 89 5.52 7.16 4.80
N LEU A 90 4.72 6.78 5.81
CA LEU A 90 4.71 5.42 6.34
C LEU A 90 4.19 4.42 5.31
N SER A 91 3.36 4.87 4.36
CA SER A 91 2.97 4.07 3.19
C SER A 91 4.15 3.70 2.29
N CYS A 92 5.21 4.52 2.26
CA CYS A 92 6.42 4.24 1.51
C CYS A 92 7.33 3.20 2.19
N VAL A 93 7.07 2.87 3.46
CA VAL A 93 7.84 1.85 4.18
C VAL A 93 7.44 0.47 3.65
N GLN A 94 8.41 -0.19 3.02
CA GLN A 94 8.28 -1.54 2.52
C GLN A 94 9.42 -2.37 3.11
N HIS A 95 9.15 -3.08 4.20
CA HIS A 95 10.13 -4.01 4.74
C HIS A 95 10.19 -5.26 3.88
N LEU A 96 11.40 -5.55 3.40
CA LEU A 96 11.73 -6.86 2.83
C LEU A 96 11.89 -7.85 3.98
N GLU A 97 11.08 -8.91 4.00
CA GLU A 97 11.50 -10.16 4.64
C GLU A 97 12.01 -11.11 3.56
N ASN A 98 13.10 -11.79 3.89
CA ASN A 98 13.71 -12.92 3.18
C ASN A 98 12.66 -13.99 2.83
N SER A 99 11.91 -13.84 1.73
CA SER A 99 11.16 -14.96 1.18
C SER A 99 12.09 -15.74 0.25
N ALA A 100 12.81 -16.70 0.81
CA ALA A 100 13.52 -17.75 0.05
C ALA A 100 12.58 -18.55 -0.89
N SER A 101 11.27 -18.29 -0.85
CA SER A 101 10.25 -18.90 -1.71
C SER A 101 10.10 -18.24 -3.08
N GLU A 102 10.79 -17.14 -3.35
CA GLU A 102 10.95 -16.64 -4.71
C GLU A 102 12.20 -17.27 -5.29
N LEU A 103 12.05 -18.24 -6.19
CA LEU A 103 12.87 -18.41 -7.41
C LEU A 103 12.49 -19.74 -8.07
N SER A 104 12.04 -19.65 -9.33
CA SER A 104 12.20 -20.78 -10.26
C SER A 104 13.69 -21.10 -10.40
N LEU A 105 14.02 -22.38 -10.48
CA LEU A 105 15.37 -22.92 -10.67
C LEU A 105 15.93 -22.53 -12.04
N ASP A 106 16.44 -21.31 -12.18
CA ASP A 106 17.50 -20.95 -13.13
C ASP A 106 18.16 -19.62 -12.69
N ASP A 107 19.44 -19.44 -12.98
CA ASP A 107 20.33 -18.33 -12.55
C ASP A 107 20.96 -18.43 -11.14
N ALA A 108 21.92 -19.35 -10.98
CA ALA A 108 22.84 -19.40 -9.84
C ALA A 108 23.63 -18.09 -9.61
N GLN A 109 23.81 -17.27 -10.65
CA GLN A 109 24.42 -15.94 -10.56
C GLN A 109 23.49 -14.91 -9.89
N TRP A 110 22.17 -15.01 -10.12
CA TRP A 110 21.18 -14.13 -9.48
C TRP A 110 21.06 -14.43 -7.98
N GLN A 111 21.13 -15.71 -7.60
CA GLN A 111 21.15 -16.13 -6.19
C GLN A 111 22.36 -15.58 -5.42
N MET A 112 23.55 -15.57 -6.03
CA MET A 112 24.77 -15.04 -5.40
C MET A 112 24.73 -13.52 -5.23
N VAL A 113 24.20 -12.78 -6.22
CA VAL A 113 24.02 -11.32 -6.14
C VAL A 113 22.95 -10.95 -5.11
N GLN A 114 21.86 -11.71 -5.02
CA GLN A 114 20.83 -11.51 -4.00
C GLN A 114 21.35 -11.83 -2.60
N ALA A 115 22.08 -12.94 -2.42
CA ALA A 115 22.70 -13.27 -1.13
C ALA A 115 23.74 -12.22 -0.68
N ALA A 116 24.57 -11.71 -1.59
CA ALA A 116 25.52 -10.63 -1.29
C ALA A 116 24.82 -9.30 -0.95
N ARG A 117 23.72 -8.98 -1.64
CA ARG A 117 22.86 -7.83 -1.32
C ARG A 117 22.11 -8.02 -0.01
N MET A 118 21.66 -9.24 0.31
CA MET A 118 21.03 -9.61 1.57
C MET A 118 22.00 -9.43 2.74
N VAL A 119 23.27 -9.80 2.58
CA VAL A 119 24.31 -9.51 3.58
C VAL A 119 24.53 -8.00 3.74
N GLN A 120 24.60 -7.24 2.64
CA GLN A 120 24.71 -5.76 2.69
C GLN A 120 23.47 -5.05 3.28
N GLN A 121 22.26 -5.54 3.00
CA GLN A 121 20.98 -5.00 3.51
C GLN A 121 20.75 -5.37 4.97
N SER A 122 21.16 -6.57 5.40
CA SER A 122 21.15 -6.96 6.82
C SER A 122 22.07 -6.11 7.70
N MET A 123 23.00 -5.36 7.09
CA MET A 123 23.90 -4.43 7.80
C MET A 123 23.35 -2.99 7.90
N ARG A 124 22.28 -2.62 7.19
CA ARG A 124 21.65 -1.30 7.32
C ARG A 124 20.55 -1.35 8.37
N VAL A 125 20.67 -0.51 9.39
CA VAL A 125 19.71 -0.42 10.50
C VAL A 125 18.91 0.88 10.36
N LEU A 126 18.06 0.95 9.33
CA LEU A 126 17.07 2.02 9.25
C LEU A 126 15.95 1.78 10.27
N PRO A 127 15.47 2.82 10.96
CA PRO A 127 14.26 2.71 11.77
C PRO A 127 13.07 2.22 10.93
N SER A 128 12.14 1.46 11.51
CA SER A 128 11.02 0.88 10.74
C SER A 128 10.08 1.92 10.15
N TRP A 129 10.07 3.14 10.67
CA TRP A 129 9.28 4.24 10.11
C TRP A 129 9.95 4.95 8.91
N VAL A 130 11.22 4.63 8.61
CA VAL A 130 11.99 5.28 7.52
C VAL A 130 11.97 4.39 6.26
N PRO A 131 11.45 4.88 5.13
CA PRO A 131 11.49 4.13 3.88
C PRO A 131 12.93 3.94 3.35
N ASP A 132 13.21 2.76 2.81
CA ASP A 132 14.45 2.51 2.10
C ASP A 132 14.31 2.81 0.60
N TRP A 133 14.62 4.05 0.23
CA TRP A 133 14.62 4.50 -1.17
C TRP A 133 15.86 4.07 -1.96
N SER A 134 16.63 3.08 -1.49
CA SER A 134 17.73 2.47 -2.25
C SER A 134 17.35 1.12 -2.88
N GLN A 135 16.19 0.56 -2.51
CA GLN A 135 15.70 -0.73 -3.02
C GLN A 135 15.49 -0.75 -4.55
N PRO A 136 15.82 -1.82 -5.28
CA PRO A 136 15.59 -1.91 -6.72
C PRO A 136 14.10 -1.78 -7.11
N ASP A 137 13.83 -1.24 -8.31
CA ASP A 137 12.48 -1.10 -8.91
C ASP A 137 11.58 -2.34 -8.76
N LYS A 138 12.12 -3.55 -9.03
CA LYS A 138 11.38 -4.81 -8.92
C LYS A 138 10.99 -5.22 -7.49
N GLN A 139 11.63 -4.63 -6.48
CA GLN A 139 11.38 -4.90 -5.06
C GLN A 139 10.48 -3.84 -4.42
N ARG A 140 10.09 -2.78 -5.16
CA ARG A 140 9.17 -1.75 -4.69
C ARG A 140 7.78 -1.93 -5.28
N HIS A 141 6.81 -2.19 -4.42
CA HIS A 141 5.41 -2.28 -4.82
C HIS A 141 4.84 -0.88 -5.06
N ARG A 142 3.92 -0.73 -6.04
CA ARG A 142 3.17 0.51 -6.23
C ARG A 142 2.43 0.80 -4.95
N LEU A 143 2.51 2.00 -4.41
CA LEU A 143 1.79 2.36 -3.19
C LEU A 143 0.26 2.22 -3.40
N LEU A 144 -0.45 1.71 -2.39
CA LEU A 144 -1.90 1.86 -2.32
C LEU A 144 -2.22 3.33 -2.22
N TYR A 145 -1.49 4.03 -1.35
CA TYR A 145 -1.57 5.47 -1.19
C TYR A 145 -1.50 6.19 -2.53
N ARG A 146 -2.57 6.96 -2.78
CA ARG A 146 -2.62 8.06 -3.72
C ARG A 146 -3.23 9.23 -2.97
N GLU A 147 -2.65 10.40 -3.19
CA GLU A 147 -3.09 11.65 -2.57
C GLU A 147 -4.60 11.83 -2.73
N ASN A 148 -5.29 12.18 -1.63
CA ASN A 148 -6.74 12.42 -1.56
C ASN A 148 -7.65 11.23 -1.91
N THR A 149 -7.16 9.99 -1.86
CA THR A 149 -7.98 8.81 -2.19
C THR A 149 -8.61 8.13 -0.97
N TYR A 150 -7.91 8.15 0.16
CA TYR A 150 -8.29 7.48 1.39
C TYR A 150 -8.23 8.45 2.56
N HIS A 151 -9.02 8.19 3.60
CA HIS A 151 -9.19 9.10 4.74
C HIS A 151 -9.29 8.33 6.05
N ALA A 152 -8.43 7.33 6.24
CA ALA A 152 -8.47 6.46 7.42
C ALA A 152 -8.46 7.26 8.74
N SER A 153 -7.62 8.29 8.82
CA SER A 153 -7.52 9.18 10.00
C SER A 153 -8.57 10.30 10.07
N LEU A 154 -9.54 10.34 9.14
CA LEU A 154 -10.56 11.40 9.03
C LEU A 154 -9.95 12.82 8.99
N GLY A 155 -8.80 12.97 8.34
CA GLY A 155 -8.11 14.26 8.20
C GLY A 155 -7.47 14.79 9.49
N LYS A 156 -7.42 14.01 10.57
CA LYS A 156 -6.64 14.34 11.77
C LYS A 156 -5.18 14.58 11.38
N LYS A 157 -4.56 15.60 11.97
CA LYS A 157 -3.14 15.91 11.72
C LYS A 157 -2.24 14.95 12.46
N ALA A 158 -1.04 14.76 11.94
CA ALA A 158 -0.03 13.95 12.60
C ALA A 158 0.34 14.55 13.97
N GLU A 159 0.23 13.74 15.01
CA GLU A 159 0.73 14.02 16.36
C GLU A 159 1.94 13.10 16.56
N VAL A 160 3.14 13.64 16.32
CA VAL A 160 4.37 12.85 16.23
C VAL A 160 5.50 13.54 16.99
N ALA A 161 6.28 12.75 17.74
CA ALA A 161 7.52 13.17 18.37
C ALA A 161 8.69 12.30 17.93
N PHE A 162 9.83 12.91 17.61
CA PHE A 162 11.06 12.18 17.30
C PHE A 162 11.82 11.87 18.60
N CYS A 163 12.19 10.59 18.78
CA CYS A 163 12.83 10.11 20.00
C CYS A 163 14.20 9.49 19.72
N LYS A 164 15.04 9.38 20.76
CA LYS A 164 16.33 8.66 20.72
C LYS A 164 17.21 9.04 19.52
N GLY A 165 17.34 10.35 19.23
CA GLY A 165 18.12 10.84 18.10
C GLY A 165 17.54 10.50 16.71
N ARG A 166 16.21 10.41 16.59
CA ARG A 166 15.45 10.05 15.36
C ARG A 166 15.55 8.57 14.97
N THR A 167 15.92 7.70 15.91
CA THR A 167 15.87 6.25 15.72
C THR A 167 14.51 5.64 16.03
N SER A 168 13.58 6.44 16.55
CA SER A 168 12.19 6.05 16.81
C SER A 168 11.29 7.29 16.74
N ILE A 169 10.01 7.08 16.48
CA ILE A 169 8.97 8.09 16.58
C ILE A 169 7.90 7.63 17.55
N THR A 170 7.31 8.53 18.31
CA THR A 170 6.02 8.30 18.96
C THR A 170 4.96 8.92 18.08
N ALA A 171 3.94 8.15 17.71
CA ALA A 171 2.82 8.61 16.90
C ALA A 171 1.49 8.31 17.60
N SER A 172 0.60 9.29 17.67
CA SER A 172 -0.75 9.05 18.17
C SER A 172 -1.61 8.34 17.13
N GLY A 173 -2.50 7.48 17.61
CA GLY A 173 -3.48 6.83 16.74
C GLY A 173 -4.49 6.01 17.51
N VAL A 174 -5.11 5.08 16.82
CA VAL A 174 -6.11 4.15 17.36
C VAL A 174 -5.77 2.73 16.90
N HIS A 175 -5.73 1.78 17.83
CA HIS A 175 -5.72 0.35 17.50
C HIS A 175 -7.15 -0.08 17.15
N VAL A 176 -7.39 -0.50 15.90
CA VAL A 176 -8.77 -0.74 15.41
C VAL A 176 -9.13 -2.23 15.37
N ASP A 177 -8.18 -3.10 15.03
CA ASP A 177 -8.39 -4.55 14.96
C ASP A 177 -7.04 -5.28 14.89
N SER A 178 -7.06 -6.60 14.78
CA SER A 178 -5.89 -7.44 14.52
C SER A 178 -6.13 -8.38 13.35
N VAL A 179 -5.05 -8.79 12.69
CA VAL A 179 -5.07 -9.81 11.64
C VAL A 179 -5.48 -11.16 12.24
N ALA A 180 -6.57 -11.75 11.75
CA ALA A 180 -7.04 -13.06 12.19
C ALA A 180 -6.57 -14.18 11.27
N VAL A 181 -6.68 -13.97 9.95
CA VAL A 181 -6.32 -14.94 8.92
C VAL A 181 -5.48 -14.25 7.86
N VAL A 182 -4.33 -14.83 7.51
CA VAL A 182 -3.51 -14.40 6.37
C VAL A 182 -3.56 -15.49 5.32
N PHE A 183 -3.79 -15.10 4.07
CA PHE A 183 -3.77 -16.05 2.98
C PHE A 183 -2.34 -16.18 2.42
N ASP A 184 -1.81 -17.40 2.43
CA ASP A 184 -0.43 -17.67 2.01
C ASP A 184 -0.23 -17.66 0.50
N ALA A 185 -1.26 -18.01 -0.28
CA ALA A 185 -1.13 -18.02 -1.72
C ALA A 185 -1.12 -16.57 -2.24
N ARG A 186 -0.10 -16.23 -3.04
CA ARG A 186 -0.01 -14.94 -3.69
C ARG A 186 -0.97 -14.89 -4.87
N TYR A 187 -1.51 -13.71 -5.14
CA TYR A 187 -2.26 -13.47 -6.35
C TYR A 187 -1.35 -13.61 -7.59
N ASP A 188 -1.60 -14.64 -8.41
CA ASP A 188 -0.88 -14.89 -9.66
C ASP A 188 -1.59 -14.18 -10.83
N THR A 189 -0.92 -13.15 -11.35
CA THR A 189 -1.41 -12.34 -12.49
C THR A 189 -1.55 -13.15 -13.79
N SER A 190 -0.85 -14.29 -13.92
CA SER A 190 -0.96 -15.19 -15.07
C SER A 190 -2.15 -16.15 -14.96
N LYS A 191 -2.68 -16.34 -13.74
CA LYS A 191 -3.77 -17.28 -13.42
C LYS A 191 -4.92 -16.60 -12.68
N VAL A 192 -5.29 -15.39 -13.11
CA VAL A 192 -6.29 -14.53 -12.46
C VAL A 192 -7.53 -15.30 -12.00
N LYS A 193 -8.19 -16.05 -12.90
CA LYS A 193 -9.41 -16.81 -12.57
C LYS A 193 -9.21 -17.73 -11.36
N LYS A 194 -8.14 -18.53 -11.38
CA LYS A 194 -7.83 -19.48 -10.30
C LYS A 194 -7.52 -18.74 -9.00
N SER A 195 -6.69 -17.69 -9.06
CA SER A 195 -6.34 -16.87 -7.89
C SER A 195 -7.58 -16.27 -7.23
N LEU A 196 -8.54 -15.74 -8.01
CA LEU A 196 -9.77 -15.16 -7.47
C LEU A 196 -10.67 -16.21 -6.80
N GLN A 197 -10.79 -17.39 -7.40
CA GLN A 197 -11.58 -18.49 -6.82
C GLN A 197 -11.00 -18.99 -5.49
N GLU A 198 -9.67 -19.11 -5.39
CA GLU A 198 -9.00 -19.50 -4.15
C GLU A 198 -9.15 -18.44 -3.05
N LEU A 199 -8.98 -17.16 -3.39
CA LEU A 199 -9.20 -16.05 -2.46
C LEU A 199 -10.64 -16.01 -1.94
N GLU A 200 -11.62 -16.19 -2.81
CA GLU A 200 -13.04 -16.15 -2.45
C GLU A 200 -13.43 -17.34 -1.56
N PHE A 201 -12.90 -18.53 -1.84
CA PHE A 201 -13.12 -19.70 -0.99
C PHE A 201 -12.64 -19.43 0.44
N VAL A 202 -11.45 -18.85 0.60
CA VAL A 202 -10.91 -18.52 1.92
C VAL A 202 -11.67 -17.37 2.58
N ALA A 203 -12.04 -16.33 1.83
CA ALA A 203 -12.87 -15.24 2.34
C ALA A 203 -14.20 -15.79 2.89
N SER A 204 -14.86 -16.66 2.14
CA SER A 204 -16.11 -17.32 2.55
C SER A 204 -15.94 -18.18 3.81
N ALA A 205 -14.89 -19.00 3.87
CA ALA A 205 -14.59 -19.83 5.03
C ALA A 205 -14.22 -19.01 6.28
N ALA A 206 -13.50 -17.90 6.13
CA ALA A 206 -13.16 -17.03 7.25
C ALA A 206 -14.41 -16.28 7.76
N SER A 207 -15.23 -15.75 6.86
CA SER A 207 -16.44 -15.04 7.22
C SER A 207 -17.52 -15.94 7.84
N SER A 208 -17.57 -17.24 7.51
CA SER A 208 -18.47 -18.18 8.18
C SER A 208 -18.09 -18.46 9.63
N ILE A 209 -16.82 -18.28 9.98
CA ILE A 209 -16.30 -18.47 11.35
C ILE A 209 -16.38 -17.17 12.16
N LEU A 210 -16.10 -16.03 11.53
CA LEU A 210 -15.90 -14.75 12.22
C LEU A 210 -17.14 -13.86 12.26
N ILE A 211 -18.15 -14.13 11.42
CA ILE A 211 -19.35 -13.30 11.31
C ILE A 211 -20.56 -14.20 11.53
N ASP A 212 -21.23 -14.04 12.66
CA ASP A 212 -22.44 -14.81 13.00
C ASP A 212 -23.66 -14.38 12.17
N ASP A 213 -23.75 -13.10 11.80
CA ASP A 213 -24.88 -12.55 11.04
C ASP A 213 -24.80 -12.90 9.54
N ASP A 214 -25.75 -13.72 9.07
CA ASP A 214 -25.85 -14.18 7.68
C ASP A 214 -26.06 -13.06 6.64
N ALA A 215 -26.74 -11.98 7.01
CA ALA A 215 -26.97 -10.85 6.11
C ALA A 215 -25.68 -10.03 5.96
N MET A 216 -24.98 -9.79 7.06
CA MET A 216 -23.67 -9.15 7.07
C MET A 216 -22.65 -9.99 6.30
N ARG A 217 -22.65 -11.32 6.50
CA ARG A 217 -21.76 -12.26 5.80
C ARG A 217 -21.93 -12.19 4.28
N ARG A 218 -23.19 -12.18 3.80
CA ARG A 218 -23.47 -12.02 2.36
C ARG A 218 -23.01 -10.66 1.85
N LYS A 219 -23.30 -9.58 2.57
CA LYS A 219 -22.87 -8.23 2.19
C LYS A 219 -21.36 -8.14 2.00
N VAL A 220 -20.57 -8.65 2.96
CA VAL A 220 -19.10 -8.55 2.86
C VAL A 220 -18.55 -9.39 1.69
N LEU A 221 -19.15 -10.54 1.40
CA LEU A 221 -18.71 -11.39 0.28
C LEU A 221 -19.11 -10.81 -1.09
N ASP A 222 -20.33 -10.28 -1.21
CA ASP A 222 -20.85 -9.78 -2.48
C ASP A 222 -20.28 -8.40 -2.88
N ASP A 223 -19.91 -7.56 -1.91
CA ASP A 223 -19.46 -6.19 -2.16
C ASP A 223 -18.05 -5.91 -1.62
N ASP A 224 -17.83 -6.05 -0.32
CA ASP A 224 -16.56 -5.66 0.31
C ASP A 224 -15.37 -6.47 -0.24
N PHE A 225 -15.57 -7.73 -0.63
CA PHE A 225 -14.50 -8.61 -1.10
C PHE A 225 -13.83 -8.09 -2.38
N TRP A 226 -14.58 -7.92 -3.47
CA TRP A 226 -13.99 -7.47 -4.73
C TRP A 226 -13.48 -6.02 -4.61
N ARG A 227 -14.16 -5.17 -3.83
CA ARG A 227 -13.69 -3.81 -3.53
C ARG A 227 -12.37 -3.83 -2.78
N THR A 228 -12.16 -4.79 -1.89
CA THR A 228 -10.89 -4.96 -1.18
C THR A 228 -9.74 -5.28 -2.13
N LEU A 229 -9.96 -6.24 -3.04
CA LEU A 229 -8.92 -6.68 -3.97
C LEU A 229 -8.49 -5.60 -4.98
N VAL A 230 -9.29 -4.55 -5.15
CA VAL A 230 -8.97 -3.39 -6.00
C VAL A 230 -8.66 -2.12 -5.21
N GLY A 231 -8.63 -2.19 -3.87
CA GLY A 231 -8.50 -1.00 -3.01
C GLY A 231 -9.62 0.03 -3.21
N ASN A 232 -10.80 -0.42 -3.65
CA ASN A 232 -12.01 0.35 -3.97
C ASN A 232 -11.75 1.62 -4.80
N ARG A 233 -10.86 1.52 -5.78
CA ARG A 233 -10.60 2.58 -6.75
C ARG A 233 -10.45 2.04 -8.16
N THR A 234 -10.41 2.93 -9.15
CA THR A 234 -10.08 2.60 -10.53
C THR A 234 -8.57 2.64 -10.78
N GLU A 235 -8.15 2.17 -11.95
CA GLU A 235 -6.78 2.31 -12.44
C GLU A 235 -6.36 3.78 -12.65
N SER A 236 -7.33 4.67 -12.94
CA SER A 236 -7.13 6.13 -13.00
C SER A 236 -7.01 6.76 -11.61
N GLY A 237 -7.40 6.05 -10.54
CA GLY A 237 -7.38 6.52 -9.16
C GLY A 237 -8.70 7.11 -8.68
N GLU A 238 -9.77 7.02 -9.46
CA GLU A 238 -11.12 7.42 -9.03
C GLU A 238 -11.61 6.49 -7.92
N SER A 239 -12.22 7.06 -6.90
CA SER A 239 -12.76 6.36 -5.73
C SER A 239 -14.16 6.89 -5.44
N PRO A 240 -15.16 6.02 -5.16
CA PRO A 240 -15.06 4.57 -5.08
C PRO A 240 -14.95 3.89 -6.45
N ALA A 241 -14.55 2.61 -6.47
CA ALA A 241 -14.59 1.80 -7.68
C ALA A 241 -16.04 1.65 -8.19
N PRO A 242 -16.30 1.72 -9.52
CA PRO A 242 -17.63 1.64 -10.08
C PRO A 242 -18.37 0.34 -9.77
N ASP A 243 -19.63 0.39 -9.38
CA ASP A 243 -20.44 -0.79 -9.03
C ASP A 243 -20.56 -1.82 -10.16
N GLN A 244 -20.50 -1.35 -11.41
CA GLN A 244 -20.46 -2.21 -12.61
C GLN A 244 -19.29 -3.21 -12.61
N TRP A 245 -18.21 -2.93 -11.86
CA TRP A 245 -17.09 -3.86 -11.72
C TRP A 245 -17.44 -5.12 -10.94
N ALA A 246 -18.52 -5.14 -10.16
CA ALA A 246 -19.01 -6.37 -9.56
C ALA A 246 -19.34 -7.43 -10.62
N VAL A 247 -19.90 -7.02 -11.78
CA VAL A 247 -20.15 -7.91 -12.91
C VAL A 247 -18.84 -8.31 -13.58
N ALA A 248 -17.92 -7.38 -13.81
CA ALA A 248 -16.60 -7.67 -14.37
C ALA A 248 -15.78 -8.65 -13.51
N PHE A 249 -15.98 -8.62 -12.19
CA PHE A 249 -15.37 -9.54 -11.24
C PHE A 249 -15.93 -10.95 -11.42
N LYS A 250 -17.26 -11.10 -11.49
CA LYS A 250 -17.93 -12.38 -11.79
C LYS A 250 -17.53 -12.95 -13.16
N VAL A 251 -17.41 -12.08 -14.19
CA VAL A 251 -16.89 -12.46 -15.51
C VAL A 251 -15.43 -12.93 -15.41
N SER A 252 -14.60 -12.26 -14.61
CA SER A 252 -13.19 -12.64 -14.41
C SER A 252 -13.03 -13.99 -13.69
N LYS A 253 -13.99 -14.33 -12.82
CA LYS A 253 -14.12 -15.67 -12.20
C LYS A 253 -14.73 -16.72 -13.13
N GLY A 254 -15.30 -16.31 -14.27
CA GLY A 254 -15.96 -17.19 -15.22
C GLY A 254 -17.31 -17.73 -14.74
N GLU A 255 -17.99 -17.01 -13.85
CA GLU A 255 -19.31 -17.37 -13.31
C GLU A 255 -20.45 -16.92 -14.23
N VAL A 256 -20.25 -15.81 -14.91
CA VAL A 256 -21.21 -15.21 -15.85
C VAL A 256 -20.49 -14.78 -17.13
N PRO A 257 -21.17 -14.78 -18.29
CA PRO A 257 -20.62 -14.22 -19.51
C PRO A 257 -20.59 -12.69 -19.48
N VAL A 258 -19.88 -12.08 -20.42
CA VAL A 258 -19.95 -10.62 -20.65
C VAL A 258 -21.39 -10.25 -21.05
N PRO A 259 -22.01 -9.21 -20.47
CA PRO A 259 -23.38 -8.82 -20.82
C PRO A 259 -23.56 -8.56 -22.31
N ASP A 260 -24.63 -9.09 -22.91
CA ASP A 260 -24.86 -9.04 -24.37
C ASP A 260 -24.91 -7.61 -24.94
N HIS A 261 -25.43 -6.66 -24.16
CA HIS A 261 -25.51 -5.24 -24.55
C HIS A 261 -24.16 -4.51 -24.50
N PHE A 262 -23.12 -5.10 -23.89
CA PHE A 262 -21.81 -4.47 -23.82
C PHE A 262 -21.07 -4.65 -25.15
N GLN A 263 -21.04 -3.57 -25.94
CA GLN A 263 -20.32 -3.49 -27.22
C GLN A 263 -20.64 -4.67 -28.16
N PRO A 264 -21.94 -4.91 -28.48
CA PRO A 264 -22.38 -6.07 -29.27
C PRO A 264 -21.77 -6.13 -30.67
N GLU A 265 -21.31 -4.99 -31.19
CA GLU A 265 -20.67 -4.86 -32.50
C GLU A 265 -19.27 -5.50 -32.57
N LYS A 266 -18.69 -5.90 -31.43
CA LYS A 266 -17.33 -6.43 -31.36
C LYS A 266 -17.28 -7.95 -31.22
N GLU A 267 -16.19 -8.53 -31.69
CA GLU A 267 -15.91 -9.96 -31.52
C GLU A 267 -15.87 -10.36 -30.03
N PRO A 268 -16.34 -11.57 -29.65
CA PRO A 268 -16.45 -11.99 -28.26
C PRO A 268 -15.16 -11.86 -27.44
N VAL A 269 -14.00 -12.14 -28.04
CA VAL A 269 -12.69 -12.05 -27.38
C VAL A 269 -12.33 -10.59 -27.07
N GLU A 270 -12.62 -9.67 -27.99
CA GLU A 270 -12.35 -8.24 -27.79
C GLU A 270 -13.32 -7.65 -26.76
N ARG A 271 -14.61 -8.03 -26.81
CA ARG A 271 -15.61 -7.65 -25.80
C ARG A 271 -15.17 -8.08 -24.41
N PHE A 272 -14.76 -9.33 -24.26
CA PHE A 272 -14.23 -9.86 -23.00
C PHE A 272 -13.05 -9.05 -22.51
N ALA A 273 -12.03 -8.85 -23.36
CA ALA A 273 -10.83 -8.10 -23.00
C ALA A 273 -11.19 -6.68 -22.52
N LYS A 274 -11.98 -5.92 -23.30
CA LYS A 274 -12.38 -4.55 -22.95
C LYS A 274 -13.20 -4.48 -21.67
N PHE A 275 -14.02 -5.48 -21.38
CA PHE A 275 -14.85 -5.52 -20.18
C PHE A 275 -14.03 -5.74 -18.91
N VAL A 276 -13.01 -6.63 -18.96
CA VAL A 276 -12.26 -7.03 -17.76
C VAL A 276 -10.93 -6.29 -17.57
N ILE A 277 -10.35 -5.71 -18.63
CA ILE A 277 -9.02 -5.05 -18.56
C ILE A 277 -8.95 -3.95 -17.48
N PRO A 278 -9.92 -3.02 -17.34
CA PRO A 278 -9.90 -2.00 -16.30
C PRO A 278 -9.76 -2.59 -14.89
N LEU A 279 -10.69 -3.49 -14.54
CA LEU A 279 -10.70 -4.23 -13.28
C LEU A 279 -9.39 -4.99 -13.07
N ARG A 280 -8.94 -5.77 -14.06
CA ARG A 280 -7.72 -6.59 -13.96
C ARG A 280 -6.47 -5.75 -13.78
N THR A 281 -6.40 -4.60 -14.44
CA THR A 281 -5.27 -3.68 -14.30
C THR A 281 -5.19 -3.18 -12.87
N GLN A 282 -6.30 -2.72 -12.31
CA GLN A 282 -6.33 -2.26 -10.94
C GLN A 282 -6.13 -3.39 -9.92
N LEU A 283 -6.67 -4.58 -10.16
CA LEU A 283 -6.50 -5.72 -9.27
C LEU A 283 -5.03 -6.15 -9.23
N ASN A 284 -4.35 -6.17 -10.38
CA ASN A 284 -2.90 -6.41 -10.43
C ASN A 284 -2.13 -5.34 -9.64
N ASP A 285 -2.45 -4.07 -9.82
CA ASP A 285 -1.78 -2.96 -9.13
C ASP A 285 -2.00 -2.98 -7.60
N ALA A 286 -3.22 -3.27 -7.16
CA ALA A 286 -3.58 -3.33 -5.74
C ALA A 286 -3.00 -4.58 -5.06
N MET A 287 -2.94 -5.74 -5.74
CA MET A 287 -2.45 -6.98 -5.14
C MET A 287 -0.94 -7.19 -5.27
N GLU A 288 -0.23 -6.41 -6.10
CA GLU A 288 1.20 -6.56 -6.30
C GLU A 288 1.97 -6.40 -4.98
N GLY A 289 2.64 -7.46 -4.54
CA GLY A 289 3.42 -7.47 -3.29
C GLY A 289 2.63 -7.55 -2.00
N ARG A 290 1.32 -7.73 -2.10
CA ARG A 290 0.41 -7.77 -0.95
C ARG A 290 -0.20 -9.15 -0.81
N ARG A 291 -0.69 -9.42 0.40
CA ARG A 291 -1.50 -10.60 0.70
C ARG A 291 -2.87 -10.17 1.16
N PHE A 292 -3.86 -10.99 0.82
CA PHE A 292 -5.20 -10.86 1.38
C PHE A 292 -5.21 -11.35 2.82
N PHE A 293 -6.01 -10.68 3.65
CA PHE A 293 -6.23 -11.08 5.04
C PHE A 293 -7.65 -10.75 5.49
N VAL A 294 -8.04 -11.37 6.61
CA VAL A 294 -9.29 -11.12 7.31
C VAL A 294 -8.97 -10.69 8.74
N THR A 295 -9.65 -9.65 9.23
CA THR A 295 -9.49 -9.13 10.60
C THR A 295 -10.29 -9.97 11.60
N ARG A 296 -10.09 -9.78 12.91
CA ARG A 296 -10.89 -10.52 13.93
C ARG A 296 -12.37 -10.15 13.89
N ARG A 297 -12.71 -8.96 13.42
CA ARG A 297 -14.10 -8.52 13.21
C ARG A 297 -14.67 -8.93 11.84
N GLY A 298 -13.96 -9.77 11.08
CA GLY A 298 -14.42 -10.28 9.79
C GLY A 298 -14.32 -9.27 8.64
N LEU A 299 -13.58 -8.16 8.80
CA LEU A 299 -13.32 -7.23 7.69
C LEU A 299 -12.26 -7.79 6.76
N PHE A 300 -12.33 -7.41 5.48
CA PHE A 300 -11.39 -7.83 4.47
C PHE A 300 -10.32 -6.76 4.22
N GLY A 301 -9.08 -7.22 4.05
CA GLY A 301 -7.96 -6.34 3.76
C GLY A 301 -6.90 -6.94 2.85
N ILE A 302 -6.05 -6.06 2.34
CA ILE A 302 -4.80 -6.37 1.66
C ILE A 302 -3.67 -5.60 2.33
N GLY A 303 -2.55 -6.25 2.58
CA GLY A 303 -1.47 -5.69 3.38
C GLY A 303 -0.10 -6.27 3.05
N PRO A 304 0.95 -5.88 3.81
CA PRO A 304 2.33 -6.28 3.55
C PRO A 304 2.46 -7.81 3.53
N CYS A 305 3.26 -8.34 2.60
CA CYS A 305 3.38 -9.79 2.40
C CYS A 305 3.96 -10.57 3.59
N HIS A 306 4.58 -9.88 4.54
CA HIS A 306 5.19 -10.45 5.75
C HIS A 306 4.33 -10.26 7.01
N MET A 307 3.11 -9.73 6.86
CA MET A 307 2.13 -9.72 7.94
C MET A 307 1.74 -11.15 8.34
N ARG A 308 1.32 -11.32 9.58
CA ARG A 308 0.98 -12.61 10.19
C ARG A 308 -0.22 -12.43 11.12
N ARG A 309 -0.88 -13.54 11.45
CA ARG A 309 -1.96 -13.55 12.46
C ARG A 309 -1.45 -12.91 13.76
N GLY A 310 -2.26 -12.02 14.32
CA GLY A 310 -1.97 -11.30 15.56
C GLY A 310 -1.35 -9.91 15.35
N ASP A 311 -0.84 -9.58 14.16
CA ASP A 311 -0.38 -8.23 13.87
C ASP A 311 -1.52 -7.22 14.06
N ALA A 312 -1.19 -6.05 14.61
CA ALA A 312 -2.13 -4.99 14.91
C ALA A 312 -2.44 -4.17 13.65
N ILE A 313 -3.69 -3.75 13.53
CA ILE A 313 -4.17 -2.85 12.49
C ILE A 313 -4.49 -1.52 13.17
N CYS A 314 -3.64 -0.53 12.93
CA CYS A 314 -3.73 0.77 13.59
C CYS A 314 -4.01 1.87 12.58
N VAL A 315 -4.83 2.83 12.96
CA VAL A 315 -4.96 4.09 12.21
C VAL A 315 -4.17 5.15 12.96
N LEU A 316 -3.01 5.52 12.42
CA LEU A 316 -2.19 6.60 12.94
C LEU A 316 -2.73 7.95 12.45
N PHE A 317 -2.79 8.95 13.32
CA PHE A 317 -3.29 10.27 12.92
C PHE A 317 -2.37 10.91 11.89
N GLY A 318 -2.96 11.49 10.85
CA GLY A 318 -2.23 12.01 9.69
C GLY A 318 -1.90 10.96 8.62
N ALA A 319 -2.21 9.68 8.81
CA ALA A 319 -2.11 8.68 7.75
C ALA A 319 -3.45 8.52 7.01
N ASP A 320 -3.39 8.37 5.69
CA ASP A 320 -4.57 8.17 4.85
C ASP A 320 -5.04 6.71 4.79
N LEU A 321 -4.17 5.77 5.16
CA LEU A 321 -4.45 4.33 5.20
C LEU A 321 -4.14 3.73 6.58
N PRO A 322 -4.81 2.62 6.96
CA PRO A 322 -4.41 1.83 8.12
C PRO A 322 -3.00 1.25 7.97
N MET A 323 -2.28 1.13 9.07
CA MET A 323 -0.93 0.59 9.16
C MET A 323 -0.95 -0.77 9.87
N ILE A 324 -0.13 -1.70 9.38
CA ILE A 324 0.13 -2.95 10.10
C ILE A 324 1.34 -2.74 11.00
N LEU A 325 1.15 -2.93 12.31
CA LEU A 325 2.19 -2.84 13.34
C LEU A 325 2.39 -4.19 14.01
N ARG A 326 3.63 -4.51 14.36
CA ARG A 326 3.98 -5.70 15.15
C ARG A 326 4.62 -5.28 16.47
N GLN A 327 4.05 -5.75 17.57
CA GLN A 327 4.57 -5.48 18.91
C GLN A 327 5.90 -6.24 19.11
N HIS A 328 6.89 -5.54 19.66
CA HIS A 328 8.18 -6.07 20.10
C HIS A 328 8.51 -5.47 21.47
N ASP A 329 8.52 -6.28 22.54
CA ASP A 329 8.81 -5.85 23.92
C ASP A 329 8.20 -4.48 24.27
N ASP A 330 8.99 -3.41 24.21
CA ASP A 330 8.66 -2.02 24.57
C ASP A 330 8.28 -1.10 23.39
N HIS A 331 8.23 -1.59 22.16
CA HIS A 331 7.99 -0.78 20.96
C HIS A 331 7.20 -1.53 19.87
N TRP A 332 6.78 -0.77 18.87
CA TRP A 332 6.14 -1.27 17.67
C TRP A 332 7.14 -1.24 16.51
N ARG A 333 7.10 -2.28 15.69
CA ARG A 333 7.71 -2.28 14.37
C ARG A 333 6.62 -2.01 13.34
N LEU A 334 6.80 -0.98 12.52
CA LEU A 334 5.94 -0.78 11.35
C LEU A 334 6.22 -1.88 10.33
N LEU A 335 5.18 -2.49 9.76
CA LEU A 335 5.33 -3.46 8.66
C LEU A 335 5.00 -2.81 7.31
N GLY A 336 4.08 -1.86 7.30
CA GLY A 336 3.70 -1.06 6.14
C GLY A 336 2.20 -0.74 6.12
N GLU A 337 1.77 -0.07 5.06
CA GLU A 337 0.36 0.23 4.82
C GLU A 337 -0.48 -1.02 4.53
N SER A 338 -1.77 -0.91 4.85
CA SER A 338 -2.80 -1.85 4.44
C SER A 338 -4.01 -1.10 3.91
N TYR A 339 -4.75 -1.74 3.02
CA TYR A 339 -6.11 -1.34 2.73
C TYR A 339 -7.03 -2.33 3.44
N VAL A 340 -7.90 -1.82 4.31
CA VAL A 340 -9.01 -2.58 4.88
C VAL A 340 -10.27 -1.84 4.48
N HIS A 341 -11.19 -2.53 3.82
CA HIS A 341 -12.44 -1.91 3.39
C HIS A 341 -13.18 -1.36 4.61
N ARG A 342 -13.84 -0.20 4.47
CA ARG A 342 -14.44 0.61 5.55
C ARG A 342 -13.46 1.36 6.44
N LEU A 343 -12.33 0.76 6.81
CA LEU A 343 -11.32 1.49 7.58
C LEU A 343 -10.60 2.53 6.73
N ALA A 344 -10.36 2.25 5.45
CA ALA A 344 -9.75 3.18 4.50
C ALA A 344 -10.63 4.43 4.21
N SER A 345 -11.95 4.36 4.42
CA SER A 345 -12.87 5.50 4.37
C SER A 345 -13.02 6.23 5.71
N GLY A 346 -12.32 5.77 6.76
CA GLY A 346 -12.30 6.42 8.07
C GLY A 346 -13.35 5.92 9.07
N GLU A 347 -14.12 4.87 8.75
CA GLU A 347 -15.14 4.33 9.67
C GLU A 347 -14.52 3.87 11.00
N GLY A 348 -13.27 3.39 11.00
CA GLY A 348 -12.57 3.00 12.23
C GLY A 348 -12.39 4.17 13.21
N VAL A 349 -11.99 5.34 12.71
CA VAL A 349 -11.84 6.54 13.54
C VAL A 349 -13.18 7.18 13.87
N GLN A 350 -14.18 7.07 12.98
CA GLN A 350 -15.55 7.50 13.28
C GLN A 350 -16.10 6.76 14.49
N LEU A 351 -15.93 5.42 14.53
CA LEU A 351 -16.32 4.61 15.67
C LEU A 351 -15.58 5.00 16.96
N HIS A 352 -14.27 5.31 16.88
CA HIS A 352 -13.53 5.87 18.02
C HIS A 352 -14.16 7.18 18.54
N LEU A 353 -14.48 8.12 17.66
CA LEU A 353 -15.06 9.40 18.04
C LEU A 353 -16.44 9.25 18.69
N GLU A 354 -17.24 8.32 18.20
CA GLU A 354 -18.59 8.06 18.70
C GLU A 354 -18.61 7.25 20.00
N ARG A 355 -17.63 6.36 20.20
CA ARG A 355 -17.70 5.35 21.27
C ARG A 355 -16.61 5.43 22.31
N GLN A 356 -15.55 6.24 22.13
CA GLN A 356 -14.37 6.51 22.99
C GLN A 356 -13.72 5.32 23.76
N GLU A 357 -14.49 4.48 24.43
CA GLU A 357 -14.11 3.27 25.15
C GLU A 357 -13.80 2.07 24.23
N ASP A 358 -14.47 1.93 23.09
CA ASP A 358 -14.27 0.77 22.19
C ASP A 358 -12.89 0.79 21.48
N PHE A 359 -12.29 1.98 21.30
CA PHE A 359 -11.07 2.18 20.51
C PHE A 359 -10.26 3.36 21.04
N PRO A 360 -9.66 3.34 22.24
CA PRO A 360 -9.03 4.53 22.83
C PRO A 360 -7.90 5.11 21.97
N LYS A 361 -7.65 6.42 22.14
CA LYS A 361 -6.43 7.04 21.58
C LYS A 361 -5.22 6.44 22.31
N GLU A 362 -4.24 5.99 21.54
CA GLU A 362 -3.00 5.40 22.04
C GLU A 362 -1.78 6.10 21.44
N GLU A 363 -0.65 5.99 22.13
CA GLU A 363 0.67 6.43 21.68
C GLU A 363 1.50 5.23 21.24
N PHE A 364 1.88 5.20 19.96
CA PHE A 364 2.65 4.12 19.37
C PHE A 364 4.13 4.53 19.25
N VAL A 365 5.00 3.93 20.07
CA VAL A 365 6.46 4.09 19.94
C VAL A 365 6.94 3.18 18.81
N ILE A 366 7.17 3.72 17.63
CA ILE A 366 7.61 3.00 16.42
C ILE A 366 9.12 3.11 16.28
N ARG A 367 9.82 1.97 16.18
CA ARG A 367 11.28 1.90 16.09
C ARG A 367 11.76 1.23 14.82
#